data_AF-A0A800FY34-F1
#
_entry.id   AF-A0A800FY34-F1
#
_cell.length_a   1.000
_cell.length_b   1.000
_cell.length_c   1.000
_cell.angle_alpha   90.00
_cell.angle_beta   90.00
_cell.angle_gamma   90.00
#
_symmetry.space_group_name_H-M   'P 1'
#
loop_
_entity.id
_entity.type
_entity.pdbx_description
1 polymer ?
#
loop_
_entity_poly.entity_id
_entity_poly.type
_entity_poly.pdbx_seq_one_letter_code
_entity_poly.pdbx_strand_id
1 'polypeptide(L)'
;MGAELPQRDSPLERLTYHPCCHLMRDLHVDQQPRQLLEAITDNKLLSLPEAETCCGFGGLFSLWNEELSVEMGLRKVKNLKACDAELVAVNDVGCMTHINGILIKQGRVCRAVHIAELLVKDETK
;
A
#
# COMPACT_ATOMS: atom_id res chain seq x y z
N MET A 1 15.81 -12.03 -20.32
CA MET A 1 14.92 -13.11 -19.83
C MET A 1 13.74 -12.44 -19.14
N GLY A 2 12.62 -12.29 -19.83
CA GLY A 2 11.40 -11.77 -19.20
C GLY A 2 10.77 -12.90 -18.39
N ALA A 3 10.70 -12.73 -17.07
CA ALA A 3 9.90 -13.62 -16.26
C ALA A 3 8.43 -13.31 -16.56
N GLU A 4 7.66 -14.33 -16.96
CA GLU A 4 6.21 -14.21 -17.06
C GLU A 4 5.62 -13.92 -15.67
N LEU A 5 4.74 -12.93 -15.61
CA LEU A 5 4.14 -12.46 -14.37
C LEU A 5 2.97 -13.37 -13.95
N PRO A 6 2.77 -13.61 -12.65
CA PRO A 6 1.67 -14.44 -12.17
C PRO A 6 0.30 -13.80 -12.49
N GLN A 7 -0.54 -14.53 -13.22
CA GLN A 7 -1.92 -14.12 -13.58
C GLN A 7 -2.91 -14.46 -12.46
N ARG A 8 -3.92 -13.63 -12.18
CA ARG A 8 -4.95 -13.87 -11.13
C ARG A 8 -6.33 -14.12 -11.76
N ASP A 9 -7.19 -14.88 -11.10
CA ASP A 9 -8.51 -15.29 -11.60
C ASP A 9 -9.66 -14.28 -11.36
N SER A 10 -9.45 -13.22 -10.56
CA SER A 10 -10.46 -12.18 -10.28
C SER A 10 -9.90 -10.76 -10.34
N PRO A 11 -10.63 -9.79 -10.94
CA PRO A 11 -10.24 -8.39 -11.06
C PRO A 11 -9.99 -7.66 -9.74
N LEU A 12 -8.97 -6.79 -9.72
CA LEU A 12 -8.72 -5.79 -8.67
C LEU A 12 -9.14 -4.39 -9.18
N GLU A 13 -10.41 -4.02 -9.02
CA GLU A 13 -10.98 -2.86 -9.72
C GLU A 13 -10.70 -1.49 -9.07
N ARG A 14 -10.19 -1.41 -7.83
CA ARG A 14 -9.88 -0.14 -7.14
C ARG A 14 -8.64 -0.22 -6.27
N LEU A 15 -7.49 -0.42 -6.92
CA LEU A 15 -6.20 -0.58 -6.27
C LEU A 15 -5.36 0.70 -6.38
N THR A 16 -4.79 1.13 -5.26
CA THR A 16 -3.71 2.13 -5.23
C THR A 16 -2.45 1.54 -4.63
N TYR A 17 -1.34 2.26 -4.76
CA TYR A 17 -0.03 1.85 -4.23
C TYR A 17 0.55 2.90 -3.28
N HIS A 18 1.05 2.45 -2.12
CA HIS A 18 1.88 3.26 -1.23
C HIS A 18 3.34 2.80 -1.31
N PRO A 19 4.24 3.62 -1.89
CA PRO A 19 5.66 3.31 -1.91
C PRO A 19 6.25 3.40 -0.49
N CYS A 20 6.61 2.24 0.06
CA CYS A 20 7.21 2.14 1.38
C CYS A 20 8.58 2.82 1.40
N CYS A 21 8.84 3.64 2.42
CA CYS A 21 9.98 4.56 2.44
C CYS A 21 11.34 3.87 2.29
N HIS A 22 11.58 2.73 2.96
CA HIS A 22 12.86 2.02 2.83
C HIS A 22 13.03 1.37 1.46
N LEU A 23 11.94 0.94 0.81
CA LEU A 23 12.03 0.42 -0.56
C LEU A 23 12.36 1.54 -1.55
N MET A 24 11.60 2.63 -1.49
CA MET A 24 11.72 3.73 -2.45
C MET A 24 12.98 4.57 -2.24
N ARG A 25 13.32 4.91 -0.99
CA ARG A 25 14.41 5.85 -0.67
C ARG A 25 15.76 5.17 -0.48
N ASP A 26 15.78 3.99 0.15
CA ASP A 26 17.04 3.32 0.49
C ASP A 26 17.42 2.27 -0.56
N LEU A 27 16.44 1.52 -1.06
CA LEU A 27 16.66 0.50 -2.09
C LEU A 27 16.42 1.01 -3.53
N HIS A 28 15.88 2.21 -3.69
CA HIS A 28 15.57 2.83 -4.99
C HIS A 28 14.61 1.96 -5.82
N VAL A 29 13.67 1.28 -5.13
CA VAL A 29 12.66 0.39 -5.71
C VAL A 29 11.28 1.05 -5.56
N ASP A 30 10.68 1.41 -6.69
CA ASP A 30 9.31 1.95 -6.78
C ASP A 30 8.62 1.53 -8.09
N GLN A 31 9.35 1.57 -9.21
CA GLN A 31 8.79 1.18 -10.52
C GLN A 31 8.44 -0.31 -10.58
N GLN A 32 9.27 -1.18 -10.01
CA GLN A 32 9.11 -2.63 -10.11
C GLN A 32 7.83 -3.12 -9.39
N PRO A 33 7.53 -2.69 -8.14
CA PRO A 33 6.23 -2.98 -7.53
C PRO A 33 5.05 -2.43 -8.32
N ARG A 34 5.15 -1.22 -8.88
CA ARG A 34 4.07 -0.64 -9.69
C ARG A 34 3.78 -1.47 -10.94
N GLN A 35 4.81 -1.82 -11.70
CA GLN A 35 4.68 -2.66 -12.89
C GLN A 35 4.05 -4.01 -12.57
N LEU A 36 4.44 -4.59 -11.44
CA LEU A 36 3.91 -5.87 -10.99
C LEU A 36 2.42 -5.77 -10.62
N LEU A 37 2.03 -4.69 -9.94
CA LEU A 37 0.63 -4.44 -9.59
C LEU A 37 -0.19 -4.12 -10.84
N GLU A 38 0.31 -3.26 -11.74
CA GLU A 38 -0.34 -2.91 -13.02
C GLU A 38 -0.57 -4.13 -13.91
N ALA A 39 0.30 -5.15 -13.83
CA ALA A 39 0.13 -6.40 -14.58
C ALA A 39 -0.98 -7.31 -14.04
N ILE A 40 -1.43 -7.10 -12.80
CA ILE A 40 -2.47 -7.92 -12.15
C ILE A 40 -3.77 -7.15 -11.87
N THR A 41 -3.87 -5.90 -12.31
CA THR A 41 -5.12 -5.12 -12.27
C THR A 41 -5.62 -4.88 -13.68
N ASP A 42 -6.94 -5.00 -13.89
CA ASP A 42 -7.57 -4.72 -15.19
C ASP A 42 -7.60 -3.24 -15.54
N ASN A 43 -7.24 -2.37 -14.60
CA ASN A 43 -7.22 -0.91 -14.74
C ASN A 43 -5.85 -0.34 -14.35
N LYS A 44 -5.63 0.96 -14.55
CA LYS A 44 -4.45 1.63 -13.98
C LYS A 44 -4.60 1.77 -12.47
N LEU A 45 -3.47 1.72 -11.76
CA LEU A 45 -3.43 2.07 -10.35
C LEU A 45 -4.03 3.47 -10.12
N LEU A 46 -4.91 3.58 -9.14
CA LEU A 46 -5.45 4.85 -8.72
C LEU A 46 -4.33 5.74 -8.16
N SER A 47 -4.39 7.03 -8.43
CA SER A 47 -3.36 7.97 -7.98
C SER A 47 -3.56 8.31 -6.50
N LEU A 48 -2.61 7.92 -5.65
CA LEU A 48 -2.59 8.31 -4.24
C LEU A 48 -1.97 9.71 -4.09
N PRO A 49 -2.72 10.73 -3.62
CA PRO A 49 -2.14 12.01 -3.29
C PRO A 49 -1.01 11.85 -2.27
N GLU A 50 0.12 12.50 -2.55
CA GLU A 50 1.32 12.43 -1.70
C GLU A 50 1.76 10.99 -1.42
N ALA A 51 1.76 10.14 -2.45
CA ALA A 51 2.12 8.72 -2.35
C ALA A 51 3.44 8.50 -1.59
N GLU A 52 4.45 9.32 -1.88
CA GLU A 52 5.82 9.29 -1.37
C GLU A 52 5.98 9.78 0.08
N THR A 53 4.95 10.42 0.64
CA THR A 53 4.96 10.80 2.06
C THR A 53 4.85 9.55 2.92
N CYS A 54 5.74 9.44 3.90
CA CYS A 54 5.82 8.32 4.84
C CYS A 54 4.51 8.14 5.62
N CYS A 55 4.16 6.90 5.95
CA CYS A 55 2.97 6.56 6.74
C CYS A 55 3.09 6.93 8.23
N GLY A 56 4.32 7.12 8.75
CA GLY A 56 4.58 7.48 10.15
C GLY A 56 5.06 6.35 11.05
N PHE A 57 5.12 5.09 10.59
CA PHE A 57 5.49 3.96 11.45
C PHE A 57 6.95 4.01 11.95
N GLY A 58 7.94 3.95 11.07
CA GLY A 58 9.37 4.16 11.39
C GLY A 58 9.96 3.38 12.60
N GLY A 59 9.32 2.31 13.09
CA GLY A 59 9.77 1.58 14.28
C GLY A 59 9.78 2.45 15.54
N LEU A 60 10.96 2.65 16.15
CA LEU A 60 11.14 3.46 17.36
C LEU A 60 10.62 4.90 17.21
N PHE A 61 10.64 5.45 15.99
CA PHE A 61 10.08 6.77 15.72
C PHE A 61 8.62 6.86 16.17
N SER A 62 7.77 5.87 15.85
CA SER A 62 6.36 5.89 16.25
C SER A 62 6.14 5.83 17.75
N LEU A 63 7.10 5.30 18.52
CA LEU A 63 7.00 5.21 19.98
C LEU A 63 7.47 6.50 20.65
N TRP A 64 8.55 7.11 20.13
CA TRP A 64 9.09 8.35 20.69
C TRP A 64 8.34 9.60 20.24
N ASN A 65 7.70 9.54 19.08
CA ASN A 65 6.98 10.65 18.46
C ASN A 65 5.55 10.22 18.11
N GLU A 66 4.81 9.68 19.08
CA GLU A 66 3.47 9.13 18.88
C GLU A 66 2.53 10.10 18.16
N GLU A 67 2.42 11.34 18.65
CA GLU A 67 1.52 12.35 18.08
C GLU A 67 1.84 12.63 16.60
N LEU A 68 3.13 12.74 16.26
CA LEU A 68 3.57 12.95 14.88
C LEU A 68 3.31 11.74 14.00
N SER A 69 3.60 10.54 14.51
CA SER A 69 3.32 9.28 13.81
C SER A 69 1.84 9.11 13.48
N VAL A 70 0.97 9.46 14.42
CA VAL A 70 -0.48 9.45 14.23
C VAL A 70 -0.90 10.47 13.19
N GLU A 71 -0.41 11.71 13.27
CA GLU A 71 -0.78 12.77 12.31
C GLU A 71 -0.33 12.43 10.88
N MET A 72 0.88 11.88 10.72
CA MET A 72 1.38 11.39 9.43
C MET A 72 0.46 10.30 8.84
N GLY A 73 0.03 9.37 9.67
CA GLY A 73 -0.87 8.30 9.24
C GLY A 73 -2.30 8.79 8.98
N LEU A 74 -2.81 9.75 9.74
CA LEU A 74 -4.10 10.41 9.49
C LEU A 74 -4.09 11.12 8.13
N ARG A 75 -3.01 11.83 7.81
CA ARG A 75 -2.81 12.45 6.49
C ARG A 75 -2.81 11.41 5.38
N LYS A 76 -2.11 10.28 5.56
CA LYS A 76 -2.13 9.18 4.60
C LYS A 76 -3.54 8.61 4.39
N VAL A 77 -4.28 8.37 5.48
CA VAL A 77 -5.66 7.85 5.42
C VAL A 77 -6.62 8.85 4.77
N LYS A 78 -6.45 10.15 5.00
CA LYS A 78 -7.21 11.19 4.30
C LYS A 78 -6.99 11.13 2.79
N ASN A 79 -5.75 10.94 2.36
CA ASN A 79 -5.44 10.81 0.93
C ASN A 79 -5.98 9.50 0.33
N LEU A 80 -5.95 8.41 1.10
CA LEU A 80 -6.59 7.14 0.70
C LEU A 80 -8.11 7.30 0.51
N LYS A 81 -8.78 8.03 1.41
CA LYS A 81 -10.21 8.38 1.28
C LYS A 81 -10.49 9.19 0.00
N ALA A 82 -9.61 10.14 -0.33
CA ALA A 82 -9.77 10.98 -1.53
C ALA A 82 -9.48 10.24 -2.85
N CYS A 83 -8.66 9.18 -2.80
CA CYS A 83 -8.29 8.34 -3.95
C CYS A 83 -9.42 7.38 -4.37
N ASP A 84 -10.41 7.16 -3.51
CA ASP A 84 -11.52 6.19 -3.73
C ASP A 84 -11.03 4.74 -3.96
N ALA A 85 -9.88 4.39 -3.36
CA ALA A 85 -9.31 3.05 -3.44
C ALA A 85 -9.87 2.13 -2.35
N GLU A 86 -10.25 0.92 -2.72
CA GLU A 86 -10.65 -0.12 -1.75
C GLU A 86 -9.44 -0.81 -1.13
N LEU A 87 -8.37 -0.95 -1.90
CA LEU A 87 -7.12 -1.57 -1.47
C LEU A 87 -5.95 -0.62 -1.70
N VAL A 88 -5.03 -0.59 -0.73
CA VAL A 88 -3.70 -0.02 -0.91
C VAL A 88 -2.64 -1.11 -0.76
N ALA A 89 -1.93 -1.39 -1.85
CA ALA A 89 -0.80 -2.28 -1.82
C ALA A 89 0.39 -1.62 -1.11
N VAL A 90 1.05 -2.39 -0.26
CA VAL A 90 2.29 -2.01 0.44
C VAL A 90 3.32 -3.14 0.37
N ASN A 91 4.59 -2.81 0.53
CA ASN A 91 5.71 -3.77 0.55
C ASN A 91 6.32 -3.96 1.94
N ASP A 92 5.73 -3.33 2.96
CA ASP A 92 6.23 -3.35 4.34
C ASP A 92 5.08 -3.58 5.31
N VAL A 93 5.25 -4.57 6.18
CA VAL A 93 4.23 -4.95 7.17
C VAL A 93 4.06 -3.90 8.27
N GLY A 94 5.09 -3.08 8.53
CA GLY A 94 5.00 -1.94 9.45
C GLY A 94 4.07 -0.87 8.90
N CYS A 95 4.25 -0.49 7.64
CA CYS A 95 3.33 0.39 6.91
C CYS A 95 1.91 -0.18 6.89
N MET A 96 1.76 -1.48 6.58
CA MET A 96 0.47 -2.16 6.58
C MET A 96 -0.24 -2.06 7.92
N THR A 97 0.47 -2.37 9.01
CA THR A 97 -0.08 -2.40 10.37
C THR A 97 -0.50 -1.01 10.82
N HIS A 98 0.35 -0.01 10.62
CA HIS A 98 0.07 1.37 11.02
C HIS A 98 -1.10 1.98 10.25
N ILE A 99 -1.09 1.84 8.92
CA ILE A 99 -2.17 2.35 8.06
C ILE A 99 -3.49 1.67 8.41
N ASN A 100 -3.53 0.34 8.56
CA ASN A 100 -4.74 -0.37 8.95
C ASN A 100 -5.23 0.02 10.35
N GLY A 101 -4.34 0.22 11.32
CA GLY A 101 -4.69 0.67 12.66
C GLY A 101 -5.43 2.02 12.65
N ILE A 102 -4.98 2.96 11.82
CA ILE A 102 -5.62 4.27 11.67
C ILE A 102 -6.92 4.16 10.86
N LEU A 103 -6.92 3.38 9.77
CA LEU A 103 -8.14 3.13 8.97
C LEU A 103 -9.27 2.57 9.83
N ILE A 104 -8.98 1.62 10.73
CA ILE A 104 -9.96 1.04 11.65
C ILE A 104 -10.55 2.13 12.56
N LYS A 105 -9.71 2.99 13.15
CA LYS A 105 -10.18 4.13 13.97
C LYS A 105 -10.98 5.17 13.18
N GLN A 106 -10.80 5.22 11.86
CA GLN A 106 -11.38 6.20 10.94
C GLN A 106 -12.60 5.68 10.15
N GLY A 107 -13.16 4.52 10.52
CA GLY A 107 -14.36 3.95 9.91
C GLY A 107 -14.13 3.05 8.69
N ARG A 108 -12.88 2.62 8.44
CA ARG A 108 -12.46 1.58 7.48
C ARG A 108 -13.03 1.75 6.06
N VAL A 109 -12.50 2.74 5.35
CA VAL A 109 -12.84 3.06 3.94
C VAL A 109 -12.01 2.30 2.89
N CYS A 110 -10.91 1.69 3.33
CA CYS A 110 -9.87 1.07 2.49
C CYS A 110 -9.20 -0.03 3.35
N ARG A 111 -8.50 -0.98 2.73
CA ARG A 111 -7.65 -1.97 3.42
C ARG A 111 -6.22 -1.90 2.87
N ALA A 112 -5.24 -1.72 3.75
CA ALA A 112 -3.84 -1.92 3.38
C ALA A 112 -3.53 -3.42 3.34
N VAL A 113 -2.88 -3.86 2.26
CA VAL A 113 -2.57 -5.26 1.98
C VAL A 113 -1.15 -5.41 1.51
N HIS A 114 -0.48 -6.48 1.91
CA HIS A 114 0.87 -6.71 1.43
C HIS A 114 0.83 -7.12 -0.06
N ILE A 115 1.77 -6.63 -0.87
CA ILE A 115 1.83 -6.94 -2.31
C ILE A 115 1.84 -8.45 -2.57
N ALA A 116 2.47 -9.24 -1.70
CA ALA A 116 2.51 -10.69 -1.84
C ALA A 116 1.10 -11.32 -1.76
N GLU A 117 0.20 -10.80 -0.91
CA GLU A 117 -1.20 -11.27 -0.85
C GLU A 117 -1.93 -11.06 -2.17
N LEU A 118 -1.56 -10.01 -2.94
CA LEU A 118 -2.17 -9.71 -4.22
C LEU A 118 -1.63 -10.56 -5.36
N LEU A 119 -0.40 -11.08 -5.21
CA LEU A 119 0.31 -11.84 -6.23
C LEU A 119 0.16 -13.35 -6.11
N VAL A 120 -0.27 -13.82 -4.94
CA VAL A 120 -0.61 -15.22 -4.75
C VAL A 120 -1.83 -15.53 -5.64
N LYS A 121 -1.68 -16.55 -6.49
CA LYS A 121 -2.81 -17.18 -7.18
C LYS A 121 -3.67 -17.90 -6.15
N ASP A 122 -4.99 -17.83 -6.28
CA ASP A 122 -5.86 -18.73 -5.53
C ASP A 122 -5.52 -20.16 -5.98
N GLU A 123 -4.70 -20.88 -5.21
CA GLU A 123 -4.52 -22.33 -5.36
C GLU A 123 -5.70 -23.09 -4.74
N THR A 124 -6.92 -22.57 -4.89
CA THR A 124 -8.11 -23.26 -4.41
C THR A 124 -8.52 -24.30 -5.44
N LYS A 125 -8.06 -25.52 -5.19
CA LYS A 125 -8.72 -26.75 -5.58
C LYS A 125 -9.92 -27.01 -4.67
#